data_AF-S8DJ40-F1
#
_entry.id   AF-S8DJ40-F1
#
_cell.length_a   1.000
_cell.length_b   1.000
_cell.length_c   1.000
_cell.angle_alpha   90.00
_cell.angle_beta   90.00
_cell.angle_gamma   90.00
#
_symmetry.space_group_name_H-M   'P 1'
#
loop_
_entity.id
_entity.type
_entity.pdbx_description
1 polymer ?
#
loop_
_entity_poly.entity_id
_entity_poly.type
_entity_poly.pdbx_seq_one_letter_code
_entity_poly.pdbx_strand_id
1 'polypeptide(L)'
;LNDANNVDPLHDRMRVEYHSSHLTNLLAAIEEDGCNVGGYFVWSLLDDWEWNSGYKSKFGLYLVDYQDDRLRRYPKASALWFKDF
;
A
#
# COMPACT_ATOMS: atom_id res chain seq x y z
N LEU A 1 -0.17 -10.52 16.33
CA LEU A 1 0.61 -9.40 15.75
C LEU A 1 2.04 -9.47 16.27
N ASN A 2 2.87 -10.35 15.71
CA ASN A 2 4.33 -10.35 15.88
C ASN A 2 4.87 -11.28 14.78
N ASP A 3 5.37 -10.69 13.70
CA ASP A 3 6.15 -11.42 12.71
C ASP A 3 7.55 -11.67 13.29
N ALA A 4 8.17 -12.81 12.96
CA ALA A 4 9.40 -13.32 13.56
C ALA A 4 10.64 -12.41 13.40
N ASN A 5 10.48 -11.25 12.75
CA ASN A 5 11.50 -10.26 12.43
C ASN A 5 11.31 -8.91 13.13
N ASN A 6 10.35 -8.76 14.05
CA ASN A 6 10.13 -7.53 14.84
C ASN A 6 9.82 -6.26 14.00
N VAL A 7 9.34 -6.44 12.76
CA VAL A 7 8.90 -5.34 11.88
C VAL A 7 7.41 -5.13 12.11
N ASP A 8 7.02 -3.90 12.48
CA ASP A 8 5.63 -3.55 12.63
C ASP A 8 4.97 -3.37 11.24
N PRO A 9 4.03 -4.24 10.85
CA PRO A 9 3.38 -4.18 9.53
C PRO A 9 2.51 -2.93 9.33
N LEU A 10 2.20 -2.18 10.39
CA LEU A 10 1.47 -0.91 10.30
C LEU A 10 2.39 0.27 9.95
N HIS A 11 3.70 0.15 10.20
CA HIS A 11 4.69 1.19 9.93
C HIS A 11 5.43 0.92 8.61
N ASP A 12 4.69 0.93 7.51
CA ASP A 12 5.15 0.55 6.16
C ASP A 12 5.75 1.73 5.36
N ARG A 13 6.75 2.41 5.94
CA ARG A 13 7.36 3.62 5.37
C ARG A 13 7.87 3.45 3.93
N MET A 14 8.41 2.28 3.58
CA MET A 14 8.85 2.01 2.21
C MET A 14 7.71 2.11 1.20
N ARG A 15 6.47 1.74 1.59
CA ARG A 15 5.29 1.85 0.72
C ARG A 15 4.90 3.31 0.52
N VAL A 16 4.96 4.12 1.57
CA VAL A 16 4.77 5.58 1.47
C VAL A 16 5.77 6.19 0.48
N GLU A 17 7.06 5.87 0.64
CA GLU A 17 8.12 6.40 -0.22
C GLU A 17 7.95 5.95 -1.67
N TYR A 18 7.53 4.71 -1.90
CA TYR A 18 7.21 4.20 -3.23
C TYR A 18 6.08 5.00 -3.90
N HIS A 19 4.93 5.17 -3.24
CA HIS A 19 3.80 5.89 -3.83
C HIS A 19 4.06 7.38 -3.99
N SER A 20 4.71 8.01 -3.01
CA SER A 20 5.13 9.41 -3.10
C SER A 20 6.03 9.64 -4.31
N SER A 21 7.04 8.79 -4.47
CA SER A 21 7.96 8.88 -5.61
C SER A 21 7.25 8.59 -6.93
N HIS A 22 6.36 7.59 -6.97
CA HIS A 22 5.63 7.25 -8.18
C HIS A 22 4.68 8.37 -8.63
N LEU A 23 3.90 8.93 -7.70
CA LEU A 23 2.97 10.03 -7.99
C LEU A 23 3.70 11.32 -8.37
N THR A 24 4.87 11.59 -7.77
CA THR A 24 5.72 12.72 -8.17
C THR A 24 6.19 12.57 -9.62
N ASN A 25 6.67 11.39 -10.02
CA ASN A 25 7.07 11.15 -11.40
C ASN A 25 5.88 11.10 -12.37
N LEU A 26 4.71 10.63 -11.90
CA LEU A 26 3.49 10.65 -12.69
C LEU A 26 3.06 12.09 -13.00
N LEU A 27 3.18 13.00 -12.02
CA LEU A 27 2.95 14.42 -12.22
C LEU A 27 3.94 15.01 -13.24
N ALA A 28 5.24 14.71 -13.10
CA ALA A 28 6.24 15.16 -14.08
C ALA A 28 5.93 14.67 -15.51
N ALA A 29 5.50 13.41 -15.67
CA ALA A 29 5.09 12.90 -16.98
C ALA A 29 3.87 13.64 -17.57
N ILE A 30 2.97 14.13 -16.72
CA ILE A 30 1.82 14.94 -17.16
C ILE A 30 2.28 16.36 -17.54
N GLU A 31 3.06 17.01 -16.69
CA GLU A 31 3.42 18.43 -16.83
C GLU A 31 4.55 18.67 -17.85
N GLU A 32 5.58 17.83 -17.85
CA GLU A 32 6.79 18.00 -18.65
C GLU A 32 6.71 17.27 -19.99
N ASP A 33 6.16 16.05 -20.00
CA ASP A 33 6.09 15.20 -21.21
C ASP A 33 4.73 15.25 -21.92
N GLY A 34 3.73 15.89 -21.33
CA GLY A 34 2.39 16.01 -21.92
C GLY A 34 1.60 14.69 -21.97
N CYS A 35 1.91 13.73 -21.10
CA CYS A 35 1.18 12.46 -21.02
C CYS A 35 -0.26 12.67 -20.55
N ASN A 36 -1.23 12.08 -21.27
CA ASN A 36 -2.64 12.11 -20.87
C ASN A 36 -2.96 11.00 -19.84
N VAL A 37 -2.81 11.30 -18.55
CA VAL A 37 -3.06 10.36 -17.45
C VAL A 37 -4.45 10.60 -16.86
N GLY A 38 -5.33 9.60 -16.93
CA GLY A 38 -6.71 9.68 -16.42
C GLY A 38 -6.88 9.35 -14.93
N GLY A 39 -5.88 8.79 -14.27
CA GLY A 39 -5.92 8.45 -12.85
C GLY A 39 -4.86 7.44 -12.42
N TYR A 40 -4.74 7.26 -11.11
CA TYR A 40 -3.83 6.31 -10.49
C TYR A 40 -4.59 5.41 -9.51
N PHE A 41 -4.41 4.10 -9.64
CA PHE A 41 -5.08 3.10 -8.80
C PHE A 41 -4.02 2.23 -8.11
N VAL A 42 -3.95 2.35 -6.80
CA VAL A 42 -3.01 1.59 -5.98
C VAL A 42 -3.42 0.11 -5.90
N TRP A 43 -2.46 -0.78 -6.17
CA TRP A 43 -2.56 -2.18 -5.77
C TRP A 43 -1.94 -2.35 -4.38
N SER A 44 -2.71 -2.63 -3.34
CA SER A 44 -4.17 -2.77 -3.32
C SER A 44 -4.76 -2.09 -2.09
N LEU A 45 -6.09 -2.11 -1.96
CA LEU A 45 -6.73 -1.55 -0.77
C LEU A 45 -6.43 -2.39 0.48
N LEU A 46 -6.49 -3.72 0.37
CA LEU A 46 -6.40 -4.66 1.49
C LEU A 46 -5.28 -5.67 1.23
N ASP A 47 -4.58 -6.09 2.28
CA ASP A 47 -3.73 -7.29 2.15
C ASP A 47 -4.60 -8.48 1.75
N ASP A 48 -4.32 -9.08 0.61
CA ASP A 48 -5.11 -10.16 0.01
C ASP A 48 -4.28 -11.44 -0.21
N TRP A 49 -4.80 -12.35 -1.05
CA TRP A 49 -4.12 -13.58 -1.44
C TRP A 49 -3.33 -13.33 -2.73
N GLU A 50 -2.00 -13.27 -2.59
CA GLU A 50 -1.11 -12.84 -3.67
C GLU A 50 -0.55 -14.02 -4.46
N TRP A 51 -1.41 -14.69 -5.21
CA TRP A 51 -1.05 -15.74 -6.17
C TRP A 51 -0.13 -16.80 -5.54
N ASN A 52 1.03 -17.05 -6.14
CA ASN A 52 2.01 -18.02 -5.66
C ASN A 52 2.55 -17.71 -4.25
N SER A 53 2.41 -16.48 -3.77
CA SER A 53 2.83 -16.07 -2.42
C SER A 53 1.77 -16.33 -1.35
N GLY A 54 0.52 -16.60 -1.77
CA GLY A 54 -0.64 -16.66 -0.89
C GLY A 54 -0.72 -15.44 0.03
N TYR A 55 -1.06 -15.65 1.30
CA TYR A 55 -1.19 -14.57 2.29
C TYR A 55 0.13 -14.09 2.90
N LYS A 56 1.29 -14.43 2.34
CA LYS A 56 2.58 -14.00 2.90
C LYS A 56 2.93 -12.58 2.50
N SER A 57 2.71 -12.24 1.23
CA SER A 57 2.93 -10.89 0.72
C SER A 57 1.84 -9.93 1.20
N LYS A 58 2.22 -8.68 1.48
CA LYS A 58 1.36 -7.65 2.07
C LYS A 58 1.44 -6.35 1.28
N PHE A 59 0.71 -6.27 0.17
CA PHE A 59 0.69 -5.08 -0.70
C PHE A 59 -0.33 -4.04 -0.28
N GLY A 60 -1.37 -4.42 0.46
CA GLY A 60 -2.52 -3.58 0.72
C GLY A 60 -2.22 -2.37 1.58
N LEU A 61 -2.95 -1.27 1.39
CA LEU A 61 -2.91 -0.12 2.31
C LEU A 61 -3.42 -0.47 3.72
N TYR A 62 -4.29 -1.49 3.84
CA TYR A 62 -4.79 -1.98 5.11
C TYR A 62 -4.24 -3.38 5.41
N LEU A 63 -3.80 -3.57 6.65
CA LEU A 63 -3.51 -4.90 7.19
C LEU A 63 -4.82 -5.62 7.48
N VAL A 64 -4.95 -6.85 6.99
CA VAL A 64 -6.05 -7.76 7.36
C VAL A 64 -5.53 -8.76 8.39
N ASP A 65 -6.17 -8.82 9.56
CA ASP A 65 -5.87 -9.82 10.58
C ASP A 65 -6.59 -11.12 10.26
N TYR A 66 -5.86 -12.05 9.65
CA TYR A 66 -6.36 -13.38 9.28
C TYR A 66 -6.52 -14.34 10.48
N GLN A 67 -6.08 -13.96 11.68
CA GLN A 67 -6.30 -14.74 12.90
C GLN A 67 -7.57 -14.31 13.64
N ASP A 68 -8.13 -13.15 13.29
CA ASP A 68 -9.44 -12.70 13.78
C ASP A 68 -10.54 -13.27 12.87
N ASP A 69 -11.52 -13.98 13.45
CA ASP A 69 -12.67 -14.54 12.73
C ASP A 69 -13.48 -13.48 11.96
N ARG A 70 -13.36 -12.20 12.33
CA ARG A 70 -14.02 -11.06 11.68
C ARG A 70 -13.16 -10.40 10.61
N LEU A 71 -11.94 -10.90 10.39
CA LEU A 71 -10.96 -10.37 9.44
C LEU A 71 -10.73 -8.88 9.64
N ARG A 72 -10.46 -8.45 10.87
CA ARG A 72 -10.38 -7.01 11.18
C ARG A 72 -9.30 -6.32 10.34
N ARG A 73 -9.59 -5.09 9.91
CA ARG A 73 -8.69 -4.28 9.07
C ARG A 73 -8.10 -3.12 9.88
N TYR A 74 -6.82 -2.88 9.67
CA TYR A 74 -6.08 -1.80 10.32
C TYR A 74 -5.41 -0.93 9.26
N PRO A 75 -5.62 0.39 9.27
CA PRO A 75 -4.93 1.28 8.35
C PRO A 75 -3.43 1.28 8.64
N LYS A 76 -2.62 1.10 7.60
CA LYS A 76 -1.16 1.27 7.70
C LYS A 76 -0.79 2.75 7.52
N ALA A 77 0.46 3.12 7.79
CA ALA A 77 0.95 4.47 7.58
C ALA A 77 0.74 4.95 6.13
N SER A 78 0.90 4.05 5.14
CA SER A 78 0.59 4.33 3.74
C SER A 78 -0.88 4.68 3.48
N ALA A 79 -1.83 4.06 4.17
CA ALA A 79 -3.25 4.39 4.05
C ALA A 79 -3.55 5.80 4.57
N LEU A 80 -2.94 6.16 5.71
CA LEU A 80 -3.10 7.49 6.29
C LEU A 80 -2.47 8.55 5.39
N TRP A 81 -1.28 8.28 4.87
CA TRP A 81 -0.60 9.16 3.93
C TRP A 81 -1.40 9.37 2.64
N PHE A 82 -1.92 8.30 2.02
CA PHE A 82 -2.74 8.40 0.81
C PHE A 82 -4.00 9.23 0.97
N LYS A 83 -4.57 9.26 2.18
CA LYS A 83 -5.76 10.03 2.50
C LYS A 83 -5.46 11.54 2.59
N ASP A 84 -4.20 11.92 2.79
CA ASP A 84 -3.75 13.31 2.95
C ASP A 84 -2.93 13.85 1.75
N PHE A 85 -2.48 13.00 0.82
CA PHE A 85 -1.74 13.36 -0.39
C PHE A 85 -2.66 14.01 -1.45
#